data_AF-A0A1M5E9A0-F1
#
_entry.id   AF-A0A1M5E9A0-F1
#
_cell.length_a   1.000
_cell.length_b   1.000
_cell.length_c   1.000
_cell.angle_alpha   90.00
_cell.angle_beta   90.00
_cell.angle_gamma   90.00
#
_symmetry.space_group_name_H-M   'P 1'
#
loop_
_entity.id
_entity.type
_entity.pdbx_description
1 polymer ?
#
loop_
_entity_poly.entity_id
_entity_poly.type
_entity_poly.pdbx_seq_one_letter_code
_entity_poly.pdbx_strand_id
1 'polypeptide(L)'
;MTGFKPLSTPLLTEKNYFCNRYVLNRNDCMRKLKITELNRITAEEFKQAKKLPLVVVLDDIRSLHNIGSVFRTSDAFRIECIYLCGITAVPPHPEMHKTALGAEFTVDWKYVNNAVDAVDNLRKEGYIVYSIEQVEGSIMLDKLELDKTKKYAIVMGNEVKGVQQEVIDHSDGCIEIPQYGTKHSLNVSVTTGIVIWDLFKKLS
;
A
#
# COMPACT_ATOMS: atom_id res chain seq x y z
N MET A 1 -34.68 39.61 21.11
CA MET A 1 -34.02 39.27 19.83
C MET A 1 -32.53 39.26 20.10
N THR A 2 -31.70 38.25 19.89
CA THR A 2 -31.82 36.86 19.43
C THR A 2 -30.47 36.26 19.82
N GLY A 3 -30.46 35.26 20.70
CA GLY A 3 -29.24 34.55 21.10
C GLY A 3 -28.82 33.58 20.00
N PHE A 4 -27.59 33.70 19.51
CA PHE A 4 -26.94 32.70 18.66
C PHE A 4 -26.09 31.79 19.56
N LYS A 5 -26.56 30.56 19.79
CA LYS A 5 -25.69 29.45 20.21
C LYS A 5 -25.12 28.82 18.93
N PRO A 6 -23.79 28.66 18.79
CA PRO A 6 -23.26 27.83 17.72
C PRO A 6 -23.61 26.36 18.03
N LEU A 7 -24.23 25.70 17.06
CA LEU A 7 -24.44 24.26 17.07
C LEU A 7 -23.08 23.57 17.02
N SER A 8 -22.76 22.81 18.08
CA SER A 8 -21.61 21.92 18.11
C SER A 8 -21.79 20.81 17.06
N THR A 9 -20.94 20.82 16.03
CA THR A 9 -20.84 19.76 15.05
C THR A 9 -20.33 18.49 15.76
N PRO A 10 -21.02 17.34 15.69
CA PRO A 10 -20.52 16.12 16.32
C PRO A 10 -19.28 15.65 15.56
N LEU A 11 -18.19 15.41 16.28
CA LEU A 11 -17.03 14.65 15.79
C LEU A 11 -17.51 13.26 15.38
N LEU A 12 -17.61 13.01 14.07
CA LEU A 12 -17.87 11.68 13.53
C LEU A 12 -16.67 10.79 13.85
N THR A 13 -16.83 9.88 14.80
CA THR A 13 -15.84 8.87 15.14
C THR A 13 -15.68 7.87 13.99
N GLU A 14 -14.44 7.43 13.74
CA GLU A 14 -14.04 6.58 12.60
C GLU A 14 -14.89 5.30 12.42
N LYS A 15 -15.52 4.79 13.50
CA LYS A 15 -16.40 3.61 13.44
C LYS A 15 -17.69 3.82 12.64
N ASN A 16 -18.18 5.06 12.48
CA ASN A 16 -19.43 5.33 11.77
C ASN A 16 -19.31 5.38 10.24
N TYR A 17 -18.09 5.47 9.69
CA TYR A 17 -17.89 5.55 8.24
C TYR A 17 -18.16 4.22 7.51
N PHE A 18 -17.89 3.09 8.17
CA PHE A 18 -18.06 1.78 7.54
C PHE A 18 -19.48 1.21 7.66
N CYS A 19 -20.27 1.59 8.67
CA CYS A 19 -21.53 0.90 8.96
C CYS A 19 -22.76 1.48 8.22
N ASN A 20 -22.82 2.79 7.96
CA ASN A 20 -24.01 3.42 7.38
C ASN A 20 -24.15 3.29 5.85
N ARG A 21 -23.18 2.72 5.13
CA ARG A 21 -23.23 2.57 3.66
C ARG A 21 -23.85 1.25 3.17
N TYR A 22 -23.95 0.25 4.05
CA TYR A 22 -24.30 -1.14 3.67
C TYR A 22 -25.66 -1.63 4.20
N VAL A 23 -26.42 -0.82 4.93
CA VAL A 23 -27.82 -1.13 5.26
C VAL A 23 -28.69 -0.69 4.07
N LEU A 24 -28.60 -1.41 2.95
CA LEU A 24 -29.48 -1.21 1.81
C LEU A 24 -30.76 -2.02 2.02
N ASN A 25 -31.90 -1.33 2.09
CA ASN A 25 -33.18 -1.98 1.85
C ASN A 25 -33.15 -2.58 0.43
N ARG A 26 -33.61 -3.83 0.27
CA ARG A 26 -33.55 -4.60 -1.00
C ARG A 26 -34.23 -3.95 -2.22
N ASN A 27 -34.85 -2.78 -2.06
CA ASN A 27 -35.56 -2.03 -3.10
C ASN A 27 -34.80 -0.80 -3.63
N ASP A 28 -33.65 -0.44 -3.07
CA ASP A 28 -32.84 0.66 -3.61
C ASP A 28 -31.99 0.19 -4.79
N CYS A 29 -32.27 0.75 -5.97
CA CYS A 29 -31.48 0.50 -7.17
C CYS A 29 -30.05 1.07 -7.00
N MET A 30 -29.03 0.27 -7.34
CA MET A 30 -27.63 0.70 -7.26
C MET A 30 -27.38 1.90 -8.19
N ARG A 31 -26.96 3.04 -7.61
CA ARG A 31 -26.60 4.27 -8.35
C ARG A 31 -25.10 4.55 -8.24
N LYS A 32 -24.45 4.85 -9.37
CA LYS A 32 -23.06 5.34 -9.40
C LYS A 32 -22.95 6.74 -8.76
N LEU A 33 -21.97 6.90 -7.88
CA LEU A 33 -21.65 8.20 -7.28
C LEU A 33 -20.84 9.09 -8.23
N LYS A 34 -21.11 10.38 -8.22
CA LYS A 34 -20.30 11.42 -8.86
C LYS A 34 -18.99 11.59 -8.08
N ILE A 35 -17.96 12.12 -8.74
CA ILE A 35 -16.65 12.36 -8.11
C ILE A 35 -16.78 13.28 -6.88
N THR A 36 -17.65 14.29 -6.96
CA THR A 36 -17.94 15.22 -5.86
C THR A 36 -18.61 14.55 -4.66
N GLU A 37 -19.21 13.37 -4.85
CA GLU A 37 -19.86 12.57 -3.78
C GLU A 37 -18.88 11.55 -3.15
N LEU A 38 -17.63 11.47 -3.63
CA LEU A 38 -16.66 10.50 -3.14
C LEU A 38 -15.95 10.93 -1.85
N ASN A 39 -16.23 12.11 -1.30
CA ASN A 39 -15.66 12.65 -0.04
C ASN A 39 -14.15 12.40 0.06
N ARG A 40 -13.40 12.74 -1.00
CA ARG A 40 -11.94 12.60 -1.03
C ARG A 40 -11.31 13.61 -0.08
N ILE A 41 -10.36 13.14 0.72
CA ILE A 41 -9.55 14.01 1.58
C ILE A 41 -8.55 14.82 0.74
N THR A 42 -8.11 15.96 1.25
CA THR A 42 -7.05 16.78 0.63
C THR A 42 -5.67 16.15 0.83
N ALA A 43 -4.65 16.68 0.14
CA ALA A 43 -3.27 16.25 0.32
C ALA A 43 -2.78 16.50 1.76
N GLU A 44 -3.16 17.63 2.37
CA GLU A 44 -2.84 17.97 3.75
C GLU A 44 -3.54 17.04 4.74
N GLU A 45 -4.83 16.76 4.53
CA GLU A 45 -5.57 15.79 5.34
C GLU A 45 -4.99 14.38 5.20
N PHE A 46 -4.56 13.99 4.00
CA PHE A 46 -3.88 12.72 3.77
C PHE A 46 -2.62 12.61 4.62
N LYS A 47 -1.77 13.65 4.65
CA LYS A 47 -0.53 13.67 5.44
C LYS A 47 -0.78 13.53 6.94
N GLN A 48 -1.87 14.07 7.45
CA GLN A 48 -2.24 13.99 8.87
C GLN A 48 -3.00 12.71 9.23
N ALA A 49 -3.62 12.05 8.25
CA ALA A 49 -4.39 10.84 8.48
C ALA A 49 -3.51 9.70 9.00
N LYS A 50 -4.05 8.90 9.93
CA LYS A 50 -3.40 7.68 10.42
C LYS A 50 -3.07 6.77 9.24
N LYS A 51 -1.79 6.41 9.13
CA LYS A 51 -1.28 5.50 8.09
C LYS A 51 -1.48 4.05 8.50
N LEU A 52 -1.59 3.19 7.49
CA LEU A 52 -1.41 1.76 7.66
C LEU A 52 0.06 1.52 8.01
N PRO A 53 0.40 0.76 9.08
CA PRO A 53 1.79 0.52 9.50
C PRO A 53 2.49 -0.47 8.56
N LEU A 54 2.57 -0.08 7.28
CA LEU A 54 3.05 -0.87 6.16
C LEU A 54 3.97 0.01 5.31
N VAL A 55 5.18 -0.48 5.07
CA VAL A 55 6.13 0.06 4.09
C VAL A 55 6.19 -0.84 2.87
N VAL A 56 6.33 -0.24 1.69
CA VAL A 56 6.53 -0.97 0.43
C VAL A 56 7.93 -0.68 -0.10
N VAL A 57 8.75 -1.69 -0.28
CA VAL A 57 10.09 -1.58 -0.87
C VAL A 57 10.02 -2.03 -2.33
N LEU A 58 10.47 -1.17 -3.24
CA LEU A 58 10.58 -1.44 -4.67
C LEU A 58 12.06 -1.64 -5.02
N ASP A 59 12.45 -2.89 -5.22
CA ASP A 59 13.81 -3.31 -5.52
C ASP A 59 14.04 -3.45 -7.03
N ASP A 60 14.91 -2.60 -7.57
CA ASP A 60 15.27 -2.58 -8.99
C ASP A 60 14.08 -2.61 -9.97
N ILE A 61 12.99 -1.91 -9.64
CA ILE A 61 11.82 -1.78 -10.52
C ILE A 61 12.15 -0.82 -11.65
N ARG A 62 12.07 -1.30 -12.90
CA ARG A 62 12.46 -0.51 -14.08
C ARG A 62 11.32 0.28 -14.67
N SER A 63 10.12 -0.28 -14.62
CA SER A 63 8.95 0.30 -15.26
C SER A 63 8.40 1.49 -14.47
N LEU A 64 8.57 2.69 -15.02
CA LEU A 64 7.97 3.93 -14.49
C LEU A 64 6.45 3.84 -14.32
N HIS A 65 5.77 3.08 -15.19
CA HIS A 65 4.33 2.81 -15.08
C HIS A 65 4.02 1.96 -13.85
N ASN A 66 4.82 0.92 -13.57
CA ASN A 66 4.62 0.10 -12.38
C ASN A 66 4.89 0.92 -11.11
N ILE A 67 5.97 1.71 -11.08
CA ILE A 67 6.31 2.57 -9.94
C ILE A 67 5.16 3.54 -9.64
N GLY A 68 4.68 4.30 -10.64
CA GLY A 68 3.59 5.23 -10.42
C GLY A 68 2.27 4.54 -10.04
N SER A 69 1.99 3.34 -10.58
CA SER A 69 0.83 2.55 -10.16
C SER A 69 0.91 2.11 -8.69
N VAL A 70 2.12 1.80 -8.19
CA VAL A 70 2.35 1.49 -6.77
C VAL A 70 2.15 2.74 -5.90
N PHE A 71 2.66 3.91 -6.31
CA PHE A 71 2.38 5.18 -5.62
C PHE A 71 0.87 5.41 -5.48
N ARG A 72 0.13 5.28 -6.58
CA ARG A 72 -1.33 5.46 -6.59
C ARG A 72 -2.08 4.48 -5.71
N THR A 73 -1.66 3.22 -5.71
CA THR A 73 -2.24 2.19 -4.84
C THR A 73 -1.93 2.49 -3.37
N SER A 74 -0.71 2.96 -3.09
CA SER A 74 -0.25 3.29 -1.75
C SER A 74 -1.00 4.49 -1.16
N ASP A 75 -1.31 5.50 -1.98
CA ASP A 75 -2.19 6.60 -1.61
C ASP A 75 -3.60 6.10 -1.27
N ALA A 76 -4.19 5.25 -2.11
CA ALA A 76 -5.53 4.73 -1.89
C ALA A 76 -5.70 3.98 -0.55
N PHE A 77 -4.64 3.33 -0.05
CA PHE A 77 -4.64 2.57 1.20
C PHE A 77 -3.91 3.26 2.36
N ARG A 78 -3.48 4.52 2.19
CA ARG A 78 -2.71 5.28 3.20
C ARG A 78 -1.49 4.52 3.74
N ILE A 79 -0.74 3.90 2.84
CA ILE A 79 0.55 3.28 3.14
C ILE A 79 1.49 4.30 3.78
N GLU A 80 2.30 3.85 4.74
CA GLU A 80 3.17 4.71 5.53
C GLU A 80 4.29 5.31 4.67
N CYS A 81 5.02 4.47 3.94
CA CYS A 81 6.13 4.92 3.10
C CYS A 81 6.42 3.95 1.94
N ILE A 82 6.98 4.47 0.85
CA ILE A 82 7.58 3.68 -0.24
C ILE A 82 9.09 3.86 -0.24
N TYR A 83 9.84 2.75 -0.26
CA TYR A 83 11.29 2.78 -0.45
C TYR A 83 11.58 2.43 -1.91
N LEU A 84 12.39 3.26 -2.56
CA LEU A 84 12.82 3.07 -3.94
C LEU A 84 14.30 2.67 -3.90
N CYS A 85 14.61 1.47 -4.38
CA CYS A 85 15.93 0.88 -4.24
C CYS A 85 16.63 0.67 -5.58
N GLY A 86 17.96 0.81 -5.57
CA GLY A 86 18.82 0.47 -6.70
C GLY A 86 18.52 1.32 -7.93
N ILE A 87 18.20 0.67 -9.04
CA ILE A 87 17.90 1.33 -10.32
C ILE A 87 16.49 1.92 -10.39
N THR A 88 15.66 1.73 -9.36
CA THR A 88 14.29 2.24 -9.31
C THR A 88 14.28 3.75 -9.44
N ALA A 89 13.60 4.26 -10.47
CA ALA A 89 13.50 5.70 -10.71
C ALA A 89 12.76 6.41 -9.57
N VAL A 90 13.19 7.64 -9.27
CA VAL A 90 12.61 8.47 -8.21
C VAL A 90 11.78 9.63 -8.78
N PRO A 91 10.74 10.10 -8.08
CA PRO A 91 10.07 11.36 -8.42
C PRO A 91 11.03 12.57 -8.35
N PRO A 92 10.81 13.61 -9.17
CA PRO A 92 9.76 13.74 -10.19
C PRO A 92 10.12 13.06 -11.52
N HIS A 93 9.17 12.35 -12.14
CA HIS A 93 9.34 11.79 -13.49
C HIS A 93 8.02 11.84 -14.30
N PRO A 94 7.97 12.42 -15.52
CA PRO A 94 6.72 12.61 -16.27
C PRO A 94 5.91 11.33 -16.53
N GLU A 95 6.57 10.26 -16.97
CA GLU A 95 5.87 8.99 -17.23
C GLU A 95 5.35 8.30 -15.95
N MET A 96 6.07 8.46 -14.83
CA MET A 96 5.60 7.98 -13.53
C MET A 96 4.37 8.78 -13.08
N HIS A 97 4.43 10.11 -13.21
CA HIS A 97 3.35 11.03 -12.84
C HIS A 97 2.02 10.67 -13.51
N LYS A 98 2.05 10.27 -14.80
CA LYS A 98 0.85 9.86 -15.54
C LYS A 98 0.09 8.71 -14.89
N THR A 99 0.78 7.83 -14.16
CA THR A 99 0.16 6.66 -13.51
C THR A 99 -0.05 6.86 -12.02
N ALA A 100 0.83 7.61 -11.36
CA ALA A 100 0.72 8.02 -9.96
C ALA A 100 -0.42 9.01 -9.71
N LEU A 101 -0.70 9.89 -10.69
CA LEU A 101 -1.73 10.93 -10.62
C LEU A 101 -1.59 11.86 -9.40
N GLY A 102 -0.35 12.21 -9.06
CA GLY A 102 -0.02 13.11 -7.95
C GLY A 102 0.17 12.41 -6.60
N ALA A 103 -0.01 11.09 -6.53
CA ALA A 103 0.25 10.31 -5.33
C ALA A 103 1.71 10.39 -4.85
N GLU A 104 2.65 10.66 -5.75
CA GLU A 104 4.06 10.88 -5.43
C GLU A 104 4.33 12.16 -4.61
N PHE A 105 3.34 13.05 -4.49
CA PHE A 105 3.41 14.27 -3.67
C PHE A 105 2.74 14.10 -2.30
N THR A 106 1.93 13.05 -2.12
CA THR A 106 1.17 12.78 -0.89
C THR A 106 1.74 11.62 -0.10
N VAL A 107 2.15 10.54 -0.77
CA VAL A 107 2.78 9.37 -0.16
C VAL A 107 4.25 9.66 0.13
N ASP A 108 4.67 9.48 1.38
CA ASP A 108 6.06 9.63 1.76
C ASP A 108 6.90 8.54 1.09
N TRP A 109 8.08 8.91 0.60
CA TRP A 109 9.00 7.97 -0.02
C TRP A 109 10.45 8.32 0.29
N LYS A 110 11.32 7.32 0.19
CA LYS A 110 12.77 7.51 0.33
C LYS A 110 13.55 6.64 -0.64
N TYR A 111 14.73 7.12 -1.01
CA TYR A 111 15.68 6.36 -1.83
C TYR A 111 16.70 5.64 -0.95
N VAL A 112 17.04 4.41 -1.33
CA VAL A 112 18.11 3.61 -0.69
C VAL A 112 18.95 2.95 -1.80
N ASN A 113 20.26 2.82 -1.62
CA ASN A 113 21.14 2.33 -2.67
C ASN A 113 20.84 0.88 -3.10
N ASN A 114 20.45 0.01 -2.16
CA ASN A 114 20.07 -1.38 -2.44
C ASN A 114 18.97 -1.84 -1.45
N ALA A 115 18.29 -2.93 -1.79
CA ALA A 115 17.20 -3.45 -0.96
C ALA A 115 17.68 -4.14 0.32
N VAL A 116 18.89 -4.69 0.37
CA VAL A 116 19.46 -5.30 1.59
C VAL A 116 19.57 -4.24 2.70
N ASP A 117 20.13 -3.07 2.38
CA ASP A 117 20.20 -1.92 3.29
C ASP A 117 18.80 -1.46 3.71
N ALA A 118 17.83 -1.47 2.79
CA ALA A 118 16.45 -1.11 3.12
C ALA A 118 15.84 -2.08 4.14
N VAL A 119 15.98 -3.39 3.92
CA VAL A 119 15.51 -4.45 4.82
C VAL A 119 16.17 -4.31 6.19
N ASP A 120 17.49 -4.20 6.25
CA ASP A 120 18.23 -4.09 7.51
C ASP A 120 17.83 -2.84 8.31
N ASN A 121 17.64 -1.71 7.64
CA ASN A 121 17.19 -0.48 8.28
C ASN A 121 15.76 -0.61 8.82
N LEU A 122 14.84 -1.17 8.02
CA LEU A 122 13.46 -1.42 8.45
C LEU A 122 13.38 -2.35 9.66
N ARG A 123 14.17 -3.43 9.66
CA ARG A 123 14.23 -4.36 10.80
C ARG A 123 14.75 -3.66 12.07
N LYS A 124 15.78 -2.82 11.95
CA LYS A 124 16.27 -1.98 13.06
C LYS A 124 15.21 -0.99 13.57
N GLU A 125 14.35 -0.50 12.68
CA GLU A 125 13.21 0.37 13.01
C GLU A 125 11.99 -0.41 13.58
N GLY A 126 12.10 -1.74 13.73
CA GLY A 126 11.08 -2.60 14.34
C GLY A 126 10.01 -3.12 13.39
N TYR A 127 10.25 -3.05 12.07
CA TYR A 127 9.38 -3.67 11.07
C TYR A 127 9.67 -5.17 10.94
N ILE A 128 8.60 -5.95 10.73
CA ILE A 128 8.68 -7.32 10.23
C ILE A 128 8.67 -7.25 8.70
N VAL A 129 9.73 -7.72 8.05
CA VAL A 129 9.94 -7.54 6.61
C VAL A 129 9.69 -8.86 5.87
N TYR A 130 8.78 -8.84 4.91
CA TYR A 130 8.48 -9.98 4.06
C TYR A 130 8.88 -9.71 2.61
N SER A 131 9.60 -10.63 1.98
CA SER A 131 9.81 -10.61 0.52
C SER A 131 8.61 -11.24 -0.20
N ILE A 132 8.09 -10.59 -1.24
CA ILE A 132 7.01 -11.15 -2.05
C ILE A 132 7.62 -11.97 -3.18
N GLU A 133 7.77 -13.27 -2.95
CA GLU A 133 8.44 -14.20 -3.87
C GLU A 133 7.96 -15.65 -3.65
N GLN A 134 8.03 -16.45 -4.72
CA GLN A 134 7.81 -17.90 -4.70
C GLN A 134 9.09 -18.62 -4.27
N VAL A 135 9.14 -19.08 -3.01
CA VAL A 135 10.27 -19.84 -2.46
C VAL A 135 9.79 -21.02 -1.64
N GLU A 136 10.68 -22.01 -1.45
CA GLU A 136 10.41 -23.09 -0.51
C GLU A 136 10.20 -22.54 0.91
N GLY A 137 9.08 -22.94 1.53
CA GLY A 137 8.71 -22.47 2.87
C GLY A 137 8.01 -21.10 2.90
N SER A 138 7.64 -20.54 1.75
CA SER A 138 6.82 -19.31 1.69
C SER A 138 5.48 -19.47 2.41
N ILE A 139 4.98 -18.39 3.01
CA ILE A 139 3.64 -18.32 3.58
C ILE A 139 2.69 -17.89 2.46
N MET A 140 1.66 -18.69 2.19
CA MET A 140 0.62 -18.31 1.23
C MET A 140 -0.14 -17.09 1.75
N LEU A 141 -0.36 -16.08 0.90
CA LEU A 141 -0.97 -14.80 1.27
C LEU A 141 -2.36 -14.98 1.90
N ASP A 142 -3.15 -15.94 1.42
CA ASP A 142 -4.48 -16.26 1.94
C ASP A 142 -4.44 -16.90 3.34
N LYS A 143 -3.29 -17.47 3.74
CA LYS A 143 -3.05 -18.07 5.06
C LYS A 143 -2.22 -17.20 5.99
N LEU A 144 -1.70 -16.07 5.52
CA LEU A 144 -0.88 -15.15 6.30
C LEU A 144 -1.69 -14.54 7.45
N GLU A 145 -1.22 -14.73 8.68
CA GLU A 145 -1.75 -14.08 9.87
C GLU A 145 -0.85 -12.90 10.27
N LEU A 146 -1.46 -11.77 10.64
CA LEU A 146 -0.76 -10.56 11.02
C LEU A 146 -1.22 -10.07 12.39
N ASP A 147 -0.25 -9.71 13.22
CA ASP A 147 -0.46 -8.99 14.48
C ASP A 147 -0.66 -7.49 14.20
N LYS A 148 -1.84 -6.97 14.52
CA LYS A 148 -2.22 -5.55 14.33
C LYS A 148 -1.41 -4.57 15.17
N THR A 149 -0.66 -5.04 16.17
CA THR A 149 0.20 -4.21 17.02
C THR A 149 1.61 -4.00 16.45
N LYS A 150 1.95 -4.72 15.38
CA LYS A 150 3.26 -4.67 14.73
C LYS A 150 3.25 -3.80 13.47
N LYS A 151 4.45 -3.48 13.00
CA LYS A 151 4.68 -2.82 11.72
C LYS A 151 5.23 -3.82 10.71
N TYR A 152 4.88 -3.65 9.45
CA TYR A 152 5.28 -4.57 8.38
C TYR A 152 5.93 -3.84 7.23
N ALA A 153 6.82 -4.52 6.52
CA ALA A 153 7.28 -4.08 5.21
C ALA A 153 7.17 -5.23 4.22
N ILE A 154 6.86 -4.90 2.97
CA ILE A 154 6.88 -5.87 1.87
C ILE A 154 7.91 -5.46 0.84
N VAL A 155 8.70 -6.41 0.34
CA VAL A 155 9.68 -6.18 -0.72
C VAL A 155 9.17 -6.74 -2.03
N MET A 156 9.11 -5.88 -3.03
CA MET A 156 8.74 -6.21 -4.41
C MET A 156 10.00 -6.16 -5.28
N GLY A 157 10.26 -7.23 -6.02
CA GLY A 157 11.47 -7.37 -6.83
C GLY A 157 11.31 -6.97 -8.30
N ASN A 158 12.45 -6.97 -8.99
CA ASN A 158 12.58 -6.66 -10.41
C ASN A 158 11.61 -7.49 -11.28
N GLU A 159 11.09 -6.92 -12.36
CA GLU A 159 10.04 -7.57 -13.15
C GLU A 159 10.46 -8.86 -13.86
N VAL A 160 11.78 -9.07 -14.02
CA VAL A 160 12.33 -10.27 -14.68
C VAL A 160 13.01 -11.18 -13.66
N LYS A 161 13.76 -10.63 -12.72
CA LYS A 161 14.57 -11.41 -11.79
C LYS A 161 13.86 -11.75 -10.47
N GLY A 162 12.72 -11.11 -10.18
CA GLY A 162 12.08 -11.24 -8.87
C GLY A 162 12.89 -10.57 -7.77
N VAL A 163 12.65 -10.97 -6.53
CA VAL A 163 13.43 -10.52 -5.37
C VAL A 163 14.75 -11.30 -5.33
N GLN A 164 15.88 -10.61 -5.14
CA GLN A 164 17.18 -11.27 -5.10
C GLN A 164 17.32 -12.18 -3.87
N GLN A 165 18.05 -13.29 -3.99
CA GLN A 165 18.25 -14.25 -2.89
C GLN A 165 18.82 -13.57 -1.63
N GLU A 166 19.80 -12.68 -1.79
CA GLU A 166 20.39 -11.96 -0.67
C GLU A 166 19.35 -11.12 0.12
N VAL A 167 18.38 -10.53 -0.57
CA VAL A 167 17.27 -9.79 0.06
C VAL A 167 16.33 -10.74 0.79
N ILE A 168 16.09 -11.94 0.24
CA ILE A 168 15.30 -12.99 0.87
C ILE A 168 15.97 -13.46 2.17
N ASP A 169 17.29 -13.66 2.15
CA ASP A 169 18.07 -14.10 3.31
C ASP A 169 18.05 -13.09 4.47
N HIS A 170 17.86 -11.80 4.15
CA HIS A 170 17.75 -10.72 5.14
C HIS A 170 16.32 -10.46 5.65
N SER A 171 15.30 -10.91 4.92
CA SER A 171 13.89 -10.77 5.30
C SER A 171 13.51 -11.70 6.45
N ASP A 172 12.44 -11.36 7.17
CA ASP A 172 11.87 -12.23 8.23
C ASP A 172 11.05 -13.39 7.66
N GLY A 173 10.72 -13.35 6.38
CA GLY A 173 10.13 -14.47 5.64
C GLY A 173 9.72 -14.09 4.22
N CYS A 174 9.06 -15.02 3.52
CA CYS A 174 8.49 -14.80 2.19
C CYS A 174 6.98 -15.01 2.19
N ILE A 175 6.28 -14.18 1.40
CA ILE A 175 4.85 -14.32 1.14
C ILE A 175 4.66 -14.65 -0.34
N GLU A 176 3.84 -15.65 -0.61
CA GLU A 176 3.50 -16.09 -1.96
C GLU A 176 2.01 -15.91 -2.25
N ILE A 177 1.67 -15.42 -3.45
CA ILE A 177 0.28 -15.38 -3.91
C ILE A 177 -0.05 -16.72 -4.57
N PRO A 178 -1.09 -17.46 -4.11
CA PRO A 178 -1.50 -18.70 -4.78
C PRO A 178 -1.85 -18.46 -6.25
N GLN A 179 -1.20 -19.20 -7.14
CA GLN A 179 -1.40 -19.11 -8.60
C GLN A 179 -1.72 -20.51 -9.16
N TYR A 180 -2.81 -20.62 -9.91
CA TYR A 180 -3.28 -21.87 -10.52
C TYR A 180 -3.24 -21.84 -12.06
N GLY A 181 -2.65 -20.79 -12.63
CA GLY A 181 -2.54 -20.58 -14.07
C GLY A 181 -1.23 -21.09 -14.66
N THR A 182 -1.02 -20.83 -15.94
CA THR A 182 0.18 -21.25 -16.68
C THR A 182 1.32 -20.23 -16.68
N LYS A 183 1.08 -19.04 -16.12
CA LYS A 183 2.10 -17.98 -16.03
C LYS A 183 2.88 -18.13 -14.73
N HIS A 184 4.17 -17.82 -14.81
CA HIS A 184 5.08 -17.95 -13.66
C HIS A 184 4.91 -16.82 -12.64
N SER A 185 4.34 -15.68 -13.06
CA SER A 185 4.16 -14.52 -12.18
C SER A 185 3.09 -13.56 -12.70
N LEU A 186 2.64 -12.68 -11.80
CA LEU A 186 1.80 -11.52 -12.09
C LEU A 186 2.66 -10.28 -12.32
N ASN A 187 2.08 -9.26 -12.95
CA ASN A 187 2.70 -7.95 -13.04
C ASN A 187 2.93 -7.36 -11.64
N VAL A 188 4.12 -6.81 -11.37
CA VAL A 188 4.51 -6.33 -10.04
C VAL A 188 3.53 -5.30 -9.43
N SER A 189 2.95 -4.41 -10.24
CA SER A 189 1.97 -3.44 -9.71
C SER A 189 0.64 -4.12 -9.32
N VAL A 190 0.24 -5.15 -10.07
CA VAL A 190 -0.94 -5.98 -9.74
C VAL A 190 -0.67 -6.79 -8.47
N THR A 191 0.49 -7.45 -8.38
CA THR A 191 0.94 -8.18 -7.19
C THR A 191 0.93 -7.28 -5.96
N THR A 192 1.53 -6.08 -6.08
CA THR A 192 1.58 -5.09 -5.00
C THR A 192 0.18 -4.70 -4.55
N GLY A 193 -0.74 -4.45 -5.49
CA GLY A 193 -2.14 -4.13 -5.16
C GLY A 193 -2.89 -5.26 -4.45
N ILE A 194 -2.68 -6.52 -4.85
CA ILE A 194 -3.28 -7.69 -4.20
C ILE A 194 -2.77 -7.80 -2.76
N VAL A 195 -1.46 -7.73 -2.57
CA VAL A 195 -0.82 -7.84 -1.24
C VAL A 195 -1.27 -6.69 -0.35
N ILE A 196 -1.20 -5.44 -0.82
CA ILE A 196 -1.63 -4.27 -0.04
C ILE A 196 -3.09 -4.38 0.37
N TRP A 197 -3.99 -4.76 -0.54
CA TRP A 197 -5.41 -4.92 -0.19
C TRP A 197 -5.62 -5.97 0.90
N ASP A 198 -4.90 -7.10 0.80
CA ASP A 198 -5.04 -8.17 1.77
C ASP A 198 -4.50 -7.78 3.15
N LEU A 199 -3.30 -7.18 3.20
CA LEU A 199 -2.70 -6.63 4.41
C LEU A 199 -3.58 -5.52 5.00
N PHE A 200 -4.16 -4.65 4.17
CA PHE A 200 -5.10 -3.63 4.61
C PHE A 200 -6.30 -4.25 5.35
N LYS A 201 -6.95 -5.28 4.80
CA LYS A 201 -8.06 -5.97 5.51
C LYS A 201 -7.62 -6.55 6.86
N LYS A 202 -6.39 -7.03 6.95
CA LYS A 202 -5.84 -7.69 8.14
C LYS A 202 -5.32 -6.71 9.19
N LEU A 203 -4.92 -5.50 8.80
CA LEU A 203 -4.29 -4.50 9.68
C LEU A 203 -5.19 -3.31 10.02
N SER A 204 -6.24 -3.04 9.23
CA SER A 204 -7.21 -1.96 9.48
C SER A 204 -8.18 -2.23 10.62
#